data_AF-A0A5C9EDL1-F1
#
_entry.id   AF-A0A5C9EDL1-F1
#
_cell.length_a   1.000
_cell.length_b   1.000
_cell.length_c   1.000
_cell.angle_alpha   90.00
_cell.angle_beta   90.00
_cell.angle_gamma   90.00
#
_symmetry.space_group_name_H-M   'P 1'
#
loop_
_entity.id
_entity.type
_entity.pdbx_description
1 polymer ?
#
loop_
_entity_poly.entity_id
_entity_poly.type
_entity_poly.pdbx_seq_one_letter_code
_entity_poly.pdbx_strand_id
1 'polypeptide(L)'
;MVNFDKILDEMEKFSPLIGLIISFSLTFLFSFTPFWYLSLVSAIIGGFFCTFMKWGTLSGFGGVALSWLLYTSLQGASQLADQVAEIILGESGLGIIIYILVILIGGLIGALGGAIGSGIRILVKPSKKSSK
;
A
#
# COMPACT_ATOMS: atom_id res chain seq x y z
N MET A 1 -7.28 -12.29 36.56
CA MET A 1 -6.49 -11.12 36.12
C MET A 1 -6.31 -11.21 34.62
N VAL A 2 -6.80 -10.22 33.87
CA VAL A 2 -6.55 -10.12 32.43
C VAL A 2 -5.05 -9.85 32.24
N ASN A 3 -4.36 -10.74 31.53
CA ASN A 3 -2.93 -10.58 31.28
C ASN A 3 -2.74 -9.59 30.12
N PHE A 4 -2.62 -8.31 30.46
CA PHE A 4 -2.50 -7.20 29.50
C PHE A 4 -1.31 -7.36 28.54
N ASP A 5 -0.23 -8.00 28.97
CA ASP A 5 0.94 -8.25 28.12
C ASP A 5 0.61 -9.21 26.96
N LYS A 6 -0.23 -10.22 27.21
CA LYS A 6 -0.67 -11.16 26.18
C LYS A 6 -1.56 -10.50 25.12
N ILE A 7 -2.39 -9.54 25.53
CA ILE A 7 -3.26 -8.77 24.63
C ILE A 7 -2.41 -7.84 23.74
N LEU A 8 -1.41 -7.19 24.32
CA LEU A 8 -0.50 -6.31 23.56
C LEU A 8 0.31 -7.10 22.51
N ASP A 9 0.80 -8.29 22.85
CA ASP A 9 1.50 -9.18 21.91
C ASP A 9 0.59 -9.67 20.77
N GLU A 10 -0.68 -9.96 21.06
CA GLU A 10 -1.66 -10.30 20.02
C GLU A 10 -1.96 -9.11 19.10
N MET A 11 -2.09 -7.90 19.65
CA MET A 11 -2.28 -6.69 18.83
C MET A 11 -1.07 -6.40 17.92
N GLU A 12 0.15 -6.70 18.36
CA GLU A 12 1.33 -6.58 17.50
C GLU A 12 1.31 -7.55 16.31
N LYS A 13 0.72 -8.75 16.45
CA LYS A 13 0.55 -9.68 15.33
C LYS A 13 -0.41 -9.17 14.25
N PHE A 14 -1.43 -8.40 14.63
CA PHE A 14 -2.40 -7.83 13.69
C PHE A 14 -1.97 -6.50 13.08
N SER A 15 -0.89 -5.91 13.60
CA SER A 15 -0.26 -4.69 13.09
C SER A 15 -0.12 -4.60 11.55
N PRO A 16 0.43 -5.61 10.84
CA PRO A 16 0.51 -5.57 9.37
C PRO A 16 -0.85 -5.58 8.68
N LEU A 17 -1.83 -6.31 9.22
CA LEU A 17 -3.18 -6.38 8.64
C LEU A 17 -3.90 -5.04 8.79
N ILE A 18 -3.77 -4.41 9.97
CA ILE A 18 -4.32 -3.07 10.23
C ILE A 18 -3.68 -2.05 9.27
N GLY A 19 -2.36 -2.06 9.14
CA GLY A 19 -1.65 -1.18 8.21
C GLY A 19 -2.09 -1.37 6.76
N LEU A 20 -2.35 -2.62 6.35
CA LEU A 20 -2.83 -2.95 5.01
C LEU A 20 -4.25 -2.41 4.79
N ILE A 21 -5.17 -2.66 5.72
CA ILE A 21 -6.56 -2.19 5.64
C ILE A 21 -6.60 -0.66 5.56
N ILE A 22 -5.85 0.03 6.43
CA ILE A 22 -5.79 1.50 6.44
C ILE A 22 -5.23 2.02 5.12
N SER A 23 -4.09 1.48 4.67
CA SER A 23 -3.45 1.89 3.42
C SER A 23 -4.40 1.66 2.24
N PHE A 24 -5.06 0.50 2.19
CA PHE A 24 -6.03 0.16 1.15
C PHE A 24 -7.22 1.11 1.13
N SER A 25 -7.92 1.26 2.27
CA SER A 25 -9.14 2.06 2.37
C SER A 25 -8.88 3.53 2.05
N LEU A 26 -7.82 4.12 2.61
CA LEU A 26 -7.48 5.51 2.35
C LEU A 26 -7.03 5.73 0.90
N THR A 27 -6.19 4.85 0.36
CA THR A 27 -5.78 4.93 -1.05
C THR A 27 -7.00 4.83 -1.95
N PHE A 28 -7.92 3.90 -1.67
CA PHE A 28 -9.10 3.69 -2.50
C PHE A 28 -10.01 4.91 -2.51
N LEU A 29 -10.21 5.54 -1.34
CA LEU A 29 -10.93 6.80 -1.24
C LEU A 29 -10.23 7.94 -1.98
N PHE A 30 -8.90 8.03 -1.90
CA PHE A 30 -8.13 9.07 -2.58
C PHE A 30 -8.00 8.86 -4.09
N SER A 31 -8.13 7.63 -4.60
CA SER A 31 -8.12 7.35 -6.03
C SER A 31 -9.26 8.02 -6.81
N PHE A 32 -10.34 8.45 -6.13
CA PHE A 32 -11.40 9.27 -6.72
C PHE A 32 -10.98 10.73 -6.96
N THR A 33 -9.81 11.13 -6.46
CA THR A 33 -9.21 12.44 -6.71
C THR A 33 -8.07 12.30 -7.73
N PRO A 34 -7.75 13.35 -8.52
CA PRO A 34 -6.65 13.29 -9.49
C PRO A 34 -5.26 13.28 -8.86
N PHE A 35 -5.15 13.34 -7.53
CA PHE A 35 -3.89 13.50 -6.80
C PHE A 35 -3.29 12.15 -6.41
N TRP A 36 -2.59 11.51 -7.35
CA TRP A 36 -1.98 10.19 -7.15
C TRP A 36 -1.05 10.10 -5.93
N TYR A 37 -0.35 11.19 -5.60
CA TYR A 37 0.59 11.27 -4.49
C TYR A 37 -0.08 11.12 -3.11
N LEU A 38 -1.41 11.25 -3.01
CA LEU A 38 -2.15 10.95 -1.78
C LEU A 38 -2.06 9.47 -1.40
N SER A 39 -1.78 8.58 -2.37
CA SER A 39 -1.48 7.16 -2.13
C SER A 39 -0.21 6.96 -1.29
N LEU A 40 0.74 7.90 -1.36
CA LEU A 40 1.91 7.89 -0.48
C LEU A 40 1.50 8.24 0.95
N VAL A 41 0.63 9.24 1.12
CA VAL A 41 0.15 9.70 2.43
C VAL A 41 -0.65 8.60 3.13
N SER A 42 -1.55 7.93 2.42
CA SER A 42 -2.30 6.78 2.96
C SER A 42 -1.36 5.65 3.41
N ALA A 43 -0.33 5.35 2.63
CA ALA A 43 0.66 4.33 2.98
C ALA A 43 1.54 4.74 4.17
N ILE A 44 1.88 6.02 4.32
CA ILE A 44 2.56 6.53 5.53
C ILE A 44 1.67 6.34 6.75
N ILE A 45 0.38 6.70 6.66
CA ILE A 45 -0.57 6.54 7.76
C ILE A 45 -0.72 5.07 8.12
N GLY A 46 -0.93 4.17 7.16
CA GLY A 46 -1.03 2.73 7.42
C GLY A 46 0.27 2.14 7.96
N GLY A 47 1.42 2.54 7.40
CA GLY A 47 2.74 2.14 7.86
C GLY A 47 3.04 2.56 9.30
N PHE A 48 2.51 3.70 9.76
CA PHE A 48 2.65 4.14 11.14
C PHE A 48 2.05 3.15 12.15
N PHE A 49 1.06 2.34 11.73
CA PHE A 49 0.50 1.27 12.55
C PHE A 49 1.30 -0.03 12.50
N CYS A 50 2.45 -0.07 11.81
CA CYS A 50 3.38 -1.21 11.73
C CYS A 50 4.57 -1.07 12.68
N THR A 51 4.84 -2.08 13.51
CA THR A 51 5.93 -2.05 14.51
C THR A 51 7.31 -2.29 13.92
N PHE A 52 7.37 -2.98 12.77
CA PHE A 52 8.62 -3.26 12.07
C PHE A 52 8.56 -2.70 10.66
N MET A 53 9.71 -2.21 10.18
CA MET A 53 9.83 -1.59 8.86
C MET A 53 9.41 -2.54 7.74
N LYS A 54 9.83 -3.82 7.80
CA LYS A 54 9.44 -4.86 6.84
C LYS A 54 7.90 -4.99 6.72
N TRP A 55 7.19 -4.95 7.84
CA TRP A 55 5.73 -5.04 7.85
C TRP A 55 5.08 -3.75 7.35
N GLY A 56 5.66 -2.59 7.67
CA GLY A 56 5.25 -1.30 7.10
C GLY A 56 5.35 -1.30 5.57
N THR A 57 6.49 -1.71 5.03
CA THR A 57 6.72 -1.83 3.58
C THR A 57 5.73 -2.77 2.90
N LEU A 58 5.54 -3.99 3.45
CA LEU A 58 4.63 -4.97 2.85
C LEU A 58 3.16 -4.55 2.92
N SER A 59 2.73 -3.99 4.06
CA SER A 59 1.36 -3.50 4.23
C SER A 59 1.05 -2.30 3.34
N GLY A 60 2.00 -1.37 3.20
CA GLY A 60 1.90 -0.24 2.28
C GLY A 60 1.86 -0.69 0.81
N PHE A 61 2.79 -1.58 0.40
CA PHE A 61 2.79 -2.15 -0.95
C PHE A 61 1.48 -2.84 -1.28
N GLY A 62 1.06 -3.77 -0.41
CA GLY A 62 -0.16 -4.54 -0.62
C GLY A 62 -1.40 -3.66 -0.62
N GLY A 63 -1.50 -2.71 0.32
CA GLY A 63 -2.64 -1.82 0.43
C GLY A 63 -2.81 -0.93 -0.81
N VAL A 64 -1.73 -0.28 -1.27
CA VAL A 64 -1.79 0.59 -2.46
C VAL A 64 -1.96 -0.22 -3.74
N ALA A 65 -1.21 -1.31 -3.92
CA ALA A 65 -1.31 -2.14 -5.12
C ALA A 65 -2.71 -2.76 -5.28
N LEU A 66 -3.29 -3.29 -4.20
CA LEU A 66 -4.65 -3.84 -4.22
C LEU A 66 -5.70 -2.76 -4.47
N SER A 67 -5.52 -1.59 -3.87
CA SER A 67 -6.42 -0.45 -4.06
C SER A 67 -6.42 0.02 -5.51
N TRP A 68 -5.24 0.19 -6.10
CA TRP A 68 -5.11 0.59 -7.49
C TRP A 68 -5.60 -0.50 -8.43
N LEU A 69 -5.25 -1.77 -8.21
CA LEU A 69 -5.80 -2.90 -8.97
C LEU A 69 -7.33 -2.86 -9.00
N LEU A 70 -7.97 -2.71 -7.84
CA LEU A 70 -9.43 -2.63 -7.76
C LEU A 70 -9.97 -1.38 -8.49
N TYR A 71 -9.42 -0.21 -8.20
CA TYR A 71 -9.87 1.05 -8.80
C TYR A 71 -9.73 1.07 -10.32
N THR A 72 -8.56 0.70 -10.84
CA THR A 72 -8.30 0.71 -12.28
C THR A 72 -9.09 -0.37 -13.01
N SER A 73 -9.38 -1.51 -12.37
CA SER A 73 -10.30 -2.51 -12.90
C SER A 73 -11.72 -1.96 -13.03
N LEU A 74 -12.22 -1.23 -12.02
CA LEU A 74 -13.54 -0.61 -12.05
C LEU A 74 -13.68 0.46 -13.13
N GLN A 75 -12.59 1.14 -13.49
CA GLN A 75 -12.56 2.17 -14.52
C GLN A 75 -12.33 1.62 -15.94
N GLY A 76 -12.17 0.29 -16.11
CA GLY A 76 -11.87 -0.29 -17.43
C GLY A 76 -10.51 0.17 -17.98
N ALA A 77 -9.54 0.41 -17.10
CA ALA A 77 -8.24 0.96 -17.48
C ALA A 77 -7.43 0.01 -18.38
N SER A 78 -7.69 -1.30 -18.34
CA SER A 78 -7.01 -2.27 -19.21
C SER A 78 -7.41 -2.09 -20.68
N GLN A 79 -8.69 -1.81 -20.97
CA GLN A 79 -9.15 -1.53 -22.33
C GLN A 79 -8.60 -0.20 -22.85
N LEU A 80 -8.58 0.84 -22.00
CA LEU A 80 -7.97 2.13 -22.32
C LEU A 80 -6.46 2.00 -22.60
N ALA A 81 -5.75 1.23 -21.77
CA ALA A 81 -4.33 0.99 -21.96
C ALA A 81 -4.06 0.24 -23.27
N ASP A 82 -4.94 -0.68 -23.66
CA ASP A 82 -4.81 -1.42 -24.91
C ASP A 82 -5.04 -0.54 -26.14
N GLN A 83 -6.02 0.36 -26.11
CA GLN A 83 -6.24 1.35 -27.17
C GLN A 83 -5.03 2.28 -27.33
N VAL A 84 -4.43 2.72 -26.22
CA VAL A 84 -3.22 3.53 -26.25
C VAL A 84 -2.03 2.74 -26.82
N ALA A 85 -1.89 1.47 -26.43
CA ALA A 85 -0.84 0.60 -26.95
C ALA A 85 -1.00 0.34 -28.45
N GLU A 86 -2.23 0.11 -28.93
CA GLU A 86 -2.51 -0.07 -30.35
C GLU A 86 -2.15 1.18 -31.17
N ILE A 87 -2.46 2.38 -30.67
CA ILE A 87 -2.14 3.64 -31.36
C ILE A 87 -0.62 3.88 -31.44
N ILE A 88 0.12 3.58 -30.37
CA ILE A 88 1.55 3.91 -30.26
C ILE A 88 2.44 2.81 -30.84
N LEU A 89 2.12 1.55 -30.55
CA LEU A 89 2.95 0.39 -30.86
C LEU A 89 2.40 -0.44 -32.03
N GLY A 90 1.17 -0.19 -32.47
CA GLY A 90 0.53 -0.92 -33.58
C GLY A 90 0.11 -2.35 -33.22
N GLU A 91 0.23 -2.75 -31.96
CA GLU A 91 -0.09 -4.10 -31.48
C GLU A 91 -1.14 -4.06 -30.37
N SER A 92 -2.23 -4.79 -30.57
CA SER A 92 -3.25 -5.05 -29.55
C SER A 92 -2.75 -6.10 -28.54
N GLY A 93 -3.11 -5.97 -27.28
CA GLY A 93 -2.78 -6.90 -26.20
C GLY A 93 -1.61 -6.47 -25.31
N LEU A 94 -0.88 -5.40 -25.67
CA LEU A 94 0.20 -4.86 -24.85
C LEU A 94 -0.31 -3.95 -23.71
N GLY A 95 -1.59 -3.57 -23.72
CA GLY A 95 -2.21 -2.77 -22.65
C GLY A 95 -2.09 -3.41 -21.27
N ILE A 96 -2.02 -4.74 -21.19
CA ILE A 96 -1.88 -5.46 -19.92
C ILE A 96 -0.51 -5.23 -19.26
N ILE A 97 0.55 -5.02 -20.05
CA ILE A 97 1.89 -4.74 -19.51
C ILE A 97 1.88 -3.35 -18.86
N ILE A 98 1.31 -2.36 -19.54
CA ILE A 98 1.13 -1.00 -19.01
C ILE A 98 0.31 -1.05 -17.72
N TYR A 99 -0.78 -1.82 -17.73
CA TYR A 99 -1.64 -2.00 -16.56
C TYR A 99 -0.89 -2.59 -15.35
N ILE A 100 -0.10 -3.65 -15.56
CA ILE A 100 0.73 -4.27 -14.52
C ILE A 100 1.78 -3.28 -14.00
N LEU A 101 2.42 -2.50 -14.88
CA LEU A 101 3.40 -1.49 -14.49
C LEU A 101 2.78 -0.40 -13.62
N VAL A 102 1.57 0.07 -13.93
CA VAL A 102 0.85 1.05 -13.12
C VAL A 102 0.60 0.51 -11.71
N ILE A 103 0.12 -0.72 -11.58
CA ILE A 103 -0.11 -1.36 -10.27
C ILE A 103 1.21 -1.52 -9.51
N LEU A 104 2.29 -1.92 -10.20
CA LEU A 104 3.60 -2.09 -9.58
C LEU A 104 4.17 -0.76 -9.08
N ILE A 105 4.03 0.33 -9.85
CA ILE A 105 4.43 1.68 -9.43
C ILE A 105 3.63 2.10 -8.20
N GLY A 106 2.31 1.89 -8.20
CA GLY A 106 1.46 2.12 -7.02
C GLY A 106 1.95 1.33 -5.81
N GLY A 107 2.21 0.04 -5.99
CA GLY A 107 2.80 -0.81 -4.95
C GLY A 107 4.12 -0.27 -4.41
N LEU A 108 5.04 0.16 -5.27
CA LEU A 108 6.33 0.72 -4.85
C LEU A 108 6.17 2.05 -4.09
N ILE A 109 5.24 2.92 -4.52
CA ILE A 109 4.87 4.14 -3.76
C ILE A 109 4.34 3.75 -2.38
N GLY A 110 3.48 2.73 -2.32
CA GLY A 110 2.97 2.19 -1.07
C GLY A 110 4.08 1.62 -0.19
N ALA A 111 5.03 0.89 -0.77
CA ALA A 111 6.18 0.32 -0.06
C ALA A 111 7.03 1.42 0.59
N LEU A 112 7.31 2.48 -0.17
CA LEU A 112 8.06 3.65 0.31
C LEU A 112 7.31 4.36 1.44
N GLY A 113 6.03 4.66 1.25
CA GLY A 113 5.21 5.31 2.27
C GLY A 113 5.10 4.47 3.54
N GLY A 114 4.85 3.17 3.40
CA GLY A 114 4.78 2.23 4.52
C GLY A 114 6.09 2.12 5.29
N ALA A 115 7.24 2.13 4.59
CA ALA A 115 8.56 2.17 5.21
C ALA A 115 8.79 3.47 6.00
N ILE A 116 8.41 4.61 5.43
CA ILE A 116 8.49 5.92 6.11
C ILE A 116 7.61 5.93 7.36
N GLY A 117 6.34 5.54 7.25
CA GLY A 117 5.40 5.52 8.36
C GLY A 117 5.86 4.63 9.52
N SER A 118 6.29 3.42 9.22
CA SER A 118 6.83 2.50 10.23
C SER A 118 8.15 2.99 10.82
N GLY A 119 9.01 3.63 10.02
CA GLY A 119 10.22 4.29 10.49
C GLY A 119 9.92 5.40 11.50
N ILE A 120 8.95 6.28 11.20
CA ILE A 120 8.47 7.33 12.11
C ILE A 120 7.98 6.70 13.42
N ARG A 121 7.18 5.63 13.35
CA ARG A 121 6.68 4.95 14.55
C ARG A 121 7.81 4.39 15.41
N ILE A 122 8.82 3.78 14.80
CA ILE A 122 9.97 3.20 15.52
C ILE A 122 10.75 4.30 16.26
N LEU A 123 10.92 5.48 15.64
CA LEU A 123 11.57 6.63 16.28
C LEU A 123 10.75 7.19 17.46
N VAL A 124 9.42 7.21 17.34
CA VAL A 124 8.53 7.73 18.40
C VAL A 124 8.36 6.73 19.54
N LYS A 125 8.27 5.43 19.23
CA LYS A 125 8.08 4.35 20.20
C LYS A 125 8.90 3.13 19.78
N PRO A 126 10.16 3.03 20.25
CA PRO A 126 11.03 1.91 19.93
C PRO A 126 10.39 0.60 20.38
N SER A 127 10.30 -0.39 19.49
CA SER A 127 9.84 -1.73 19.86
C SER A 127 10.89 -2.38 20.78
N LYS A 128 10.44 -2.91 21.94
CA LYS A 128 11.29 -3.62 22.92
C LYS A 128 12.07 -4.81 22.33
N LYS A 129 11.67 -5.30 21.15
CA LYS A 129 12.29 -6.46 20.50
C LYS A 129 13.51 -6.14 19.62
N SER A 130 13.80 -4.86 19.38
CA SER A 130 14.95 -4.42 18.57
C SER A 130 16.28 -4.32 19.35
N SER A 131 16.27 -4.64 20.65
CA SER A 131 17.46 -4.65 21.53
C SER A 131 17.94 -6.08 21.79
N LYS A 132 18.23 -6.82 20.72
CA LYS A 132 19.06 -8.03 20.77
C LYS A 132 20.02 -8.04 19.59
#